data_AF-A0A938LBR6-F1
#
_entry.id   AF-A0A938LBR6-F1
#
_cell.length_a   1.000
_cell.length_b   1.000
_cell.length_c   1.000
_cell.angle_alpha   90.00
_cell.angle_beta   90.00
_cell.angle_gamma   90.00
#
_symmetry.space_group_name_H-M   'P 1'
#
loop_
_entity.id
_entity.type
_entity.pdbx_description
1 polymer ?
#
loop_
_entity_poly.entity_id
_entity_poly.type
_entity_poly.pdbx_seq_one_letter_code
_entity_poly.pdbx_strand_id
1 'polypeptide(L)'
;MKASSRFVAWRLLALSLLFTSVAVGCLGPQDPKDLPFRSGTIDLRADGSRERALLATPAVLDGYPCDGWVMWHDNGVLMSFDLSTDHELSGHRLPARTRVFLDRAGRLAHAWLPRDTRVGPYVCRGGMKIDTAFHPDGSLKAFFPPDDLVIDGVTCEASVFHPIYLHPNGRLWKARVAVDVIAGERHYAAGSDIELSGSPPYPTVR
;
A
#
# COMPACT_ATOMS: atom_id res chain seq x y z
N MET A 1 -6.01 41.71 65.16
CA MET A 1 -4.55 41.52 65.11
C MET A 1 -4.17 40.15 65.65
N LYS A 2 -3.86 39.19 64.77
CA LYS A 2 -2.80 38.17 64.91
C LYS A 2 -2.81 37.31 63.63
N ALA A 3 -1.61 37.14 63.07
CA ALA A 3 -1.31 36.55 61.78
C ALA A 3 -0.88 35.08 61.90
N SER A 4 -0.81 34.41 60.74
CA SER A 4 0.04 33.22 60.45
C SER A 4 -0.48 31.90 61.06
N SER A 5 -0.53 30.74 60.39
CA SER A 5 0.40 30.18 59.41
C SER A 5 -0.25 29.09 58.53
N ARG A 6 0.23 29.08 57.28
CA ARG A 6 0.23 28.08 56.20
C ARG A 6 0.17 26.61 56.64
N PHE A 7 -0.56 25.76 55.90
CA PHE A 7 -0.04 24.51 55.33
C PHE A 7 -0.78 24.16 54.04
N VAL A 8 0.02 24.03 52.98
CA VAL A 8 -0.34 23.64 51.62
C VAL A 8 -0.41 22.11 51.58
N ALA A 9 -1.52 21.53 51.14
CA ALA A 9 -1.62 20.11 50.86
C ALA A 9 -1.74 19.90 49.33
N TRP A 10 -0.71 19.24 48.81
CA TRP A 10 -0.44 18.96 47.40
C TRP A 10 -1.57 18.21 46.69
N ARG A 11 -1.93 18.67 45.49
CA ARG A 11 -2.62 17.88 44.47
C ARG A 11 -1.61 16.93 43.82
N LEU A 12 -1.78 15.62 43.97
CA LEU A 12 -1.09 14.64 43.14
C LEU A 12 -1.96 14.34 41.92
N LEU A 13 -1.59 14.93 40.77
CA LEU A 13 -2.02 14.47 39.45
C LEU A 13 -1.16 13.25 39.12
N ALA A 14 -1.76 12.05 39.08
CA ALA A 14 -1.12 10.88 38.51
C ALA A 14 -1.16 11.02 36.98
N LEU A 15 -0.04 11.47 36.41
CA LEU A 15 0.17 11.55 34.97
C LEU A 15 0.57 10.16 34.46
N SER A 16 -0.41 9.38 34.00
CA SER A 16 -0.21 8.06 33.40
C SER A 16 0.41 8.22 32.01
N LEU A 17 1.74 8.33 31.95
CA LEU A 17 2.51 8.21 30.71
C LEU A 17 2.49 6.75 30.26
N LEU A 18 1.56 6.42 29.36
CA LEU A 18 1.61 5.19 28.57
C LEU A 18 2.80 5.29 27.61
N PHE A 19 3.95 4.78 28.04
CA PHE A 19 5.07 4.43 27.17
C PHE A 19 4.62 3.26 26.28
N THR A 20 4.06 3.54 25.11
CA THR A 20 3.99 2.54 24.05
C THR A 20 5.40 2.37 23.48
N SER A 21 6.11 1.37 23.99
CA SER A 21 7.36 0.90 23.43
C SER A 21 7.11 0.40 22.02
N VAL A 22 7.43 1.23 21.01
CA VAL A 22 7.66 0.72 19.66
C VAL A 22 9.01 0.01 19.71
N ALA A 23 8.97 -1.30 19.93
CA ALA A 23 10.12 -2.14 19.67
C ALA A 23 10.31 -2.19 18.15
N VAL A 24 11.08 -1.25 17.61
CA VAL A 24 11.75 -1.45 16.31
C VAL A 24 12.81 -2.50 16.58
N GLY A 25 12.40 -3.77 16.58
CA GLY A 25 13.33 -4.88 16.58
C GLY A 25 14.13 -4.79 15.28
N CYS A 26 15.42 -4.48 15.38
CA CYS A 26 16.37 -4.83 14.33
C CYS A 26 16.36 -6.36 14.22
N LEU A 27 15.43 -6.90 13.45
CA LEU A 27 15.39 -8.31 13.11
C LEU A 27 16.61 -8.59 12.25
N GLY A 28 17.61 -9.23 12.86
CA GLY A 28 18.67 -9.90 12.10
C GLY A 28 18.06 -10.97 11.17
N PRO A 29 18.85 -11.55 10.27
CA PRO A 29 18.37 -12.59 9.37
C PRO A 29 17.70 -13.72 10.16
N GLN A 30 16.41 -13.98 9.92
CA GLN A 30 15.70 -15.11 10.53
C GLN A 30 16.19 -16.41 9.87
N ASP A 31 16.62 -17.40 10.66
CA ASP A 31 16.97 -18.72 10.12
C ASP A 31 15.69 -19.37 9.54
N PRO A 32 15.69 -19.77 8.26
CA PRO A 32 14.57 -20.45 7.63
C PRO A 32 14.04 -21.67 8.40
N LYS A 33 14.88 -22.35 9.18
CA LYS A 33 14.49 -23.53 9.98
C LYS A 33 13.62 -23.18 11.18
N ASP A 34 13.72 -21.94 11.66
CA ASP A 34 12.96 -21.42 12.80
C ASP A 34 11.61 -20.82 12.37
N LEU A 35 11.35 -20.76 11.06
CA LEU A 35 10.11 -20.26 10.50
C LEU A 35 9.06 -21.38 10.41
N PRO A 36 7.78 -21.08 10.66
CA PRO A 36 6.73 -22.08 10.73
C PRO A 36 6.27 -22.49 9.33
N PHE A 37 7.17 -23.03 8.50
CA PHE A 37 6.81 -23.52 7.17
C PHE A 37 6.16 -24.91 7.26
N ARG A 38 5.19 -25.16 6.39
CA ARG A 38 4.63 -26.49 6.21
C ARG A 38 5.70 -27.40 5.60
N SER A 39 5.99 -28.52 6.28
CA SER A 39 6.93 -29.52 5.78
C SER A 39 6.57 -29.95 4.36
N GLY A 40 7.59 -30.06 3.49
CA GLY A 40 7.42 -30.45 2.08
C GLY A 40 6.89 -29.36 1.14
N THR A 41 6.79 -28.11 1.58
CA THR A 41 6.34 -26.98 0.73
C THR A 41 7.43 -25.97 0.40
N ILE A 42 8.63 -26.17 0.93
CA ILE A 42 9.78 -25.29 0.69
C ILE A 42 10.40 -25.69 -0.64
N ASP A 43 10.22 -24.83 -1.64
CA ASP A 43 10.90 -24.95 -2.92
C ASP A 43 12.18 -24.10 -2.87
N LEU A 44 13.29 -24.72 -3.25
CA LEU A 44 14.59 -24.09 -3.35
C LEU A 44 15.00 -23.97 -4.82
N ARG A 45 15.71 -22.90 -5.15
CA ARG A 45 16.40 -22.75 -6.44
C ARG A 45 17.62 -23.68 -6.51
N ALA A 46 18.18 -23.79 -7.71
CA ALA A 46 19.37 -24.61 -7.97
C ALA A 46 20.60 -24.21 -7.12
N ASP A 47 20.71 -22.93 -6.72
CA ASP A 47 21.77 -22.42 -5.86
C ASP A 47 21.50 -22.62 -4.35
N GLY A 48 20.39 -23.28 -4.00
CA GLY A 48 19.96 -23.52 -2.62
C GLY A 48 19.20 -22.35 -1.98
N SER A 49 19.02 -21.22 -2.68
CA SER A 49 18.21 -20.10 -2.19
C SER A 49 16.73 -20.45 -2.19
N ARG A 50 15.95 -19.81 -1.29
CA ARG A 50 14.50 -20.04 -1.16
C ARG A 50 13.76 -19.42 -2.34
N GLU A 51 12.91 -20.20 -3.00
CA GLU A 51 12.01 -19.69 -4.04
C GLU A 51 10.63 -19.36 -3.46
N ARG A 52 10.00 -20.33 -2.81
CA ARG A 52 8.70 -20.18 -2.15
C ARG A 52 8.50 -21.21 -1.04
N ALA A 53 7.61 -20.89 -0.11
CA ALA A 53 7.19 -21.78 0.96
C ALA A 53 5.75 -21.47 1.39
N LEU A 54 5.06 -22.46 1.94
CA LEU A 54 3.75 -22.25 2.57
C LEU A 54 3.93 -22.13 4.09
N LEU A 55 3.45 -21.04 4.67
CA LEU A 55 3.36 -20.91 6.13
C LEU A 55 2.32 -21.90 6.69
N ALA A 56 2.69 -22.61 7.75
CA ALA A 56 1.80 -23.49 8.49
C ALA A 56 0.83 -22.70 9.38
N THR A 57 1.28 -21.56 9.90
CA THR A 57 0.51 -20.56 10.64
C THR A 57 1.01 -19.16 10.27
N PRO A 58 0.18 -18.11 10.41
CA PRO A 58 0.64 -16.73 10.25
C PRO A 58 1.92 -16.43 11.04
N ALA A 59 2.83 -15.67 10.46
CA ALA A 59 4.13 -15.37 11.04
C ALA A 59 4.63 -13.99 10.59
N VAL A 60 5.55 -13.40 11.37
CA VAL A 60 6.22 -12.16 10.97
C VAL A 60 7.52 -12.49 10.25
N LEU A 61 7.59 -12.16 8.96
CA LEU A 61 8.78 -12.36 8.12
C LEU A 61 9.29 -10.99 7.65
N ASP A 62 10.56 -10.69 7.89
CA ASP A 62 11.19 -9.40 7.53
C ASP A 62 10.38 -8.17 8.02
N GLY A 63 9.68 -8.31 9.15
CA GLY A 63 8.82 -7.26 9.72
C GLY A 63 7.38 -7.24 9.20
N TYR A 64 7.03 -8.08 8.21
CA TYR A 64 5.69 -8.14 7.63
C TYR A 64 4.84 -9.26 8.26
N PRO A 65 3.56 -9.00 8.61
CA PRO A 65 2.66 -10.03 9.09
C PRO A 65 2.15 -10.87 7.91
N CYS A 66 2.81 -11.99 7.65
CA CYS A 66 2.56 -12.86 6.51
C CYS A 66 1.61 -14.02 6.87
N ASP A 67 0.85 -14.47 5.86
CA ASP A 67 0.07 -15.70 5.85
C ASP A 67 0.22 -16.41 4.49
N GLY A 68 -0.09 -17.71 4.47
CA GLY A 68 -0.17 -18.51 3.26
C GLY A 68 1.16 -18.65 2.51
N TRP A 69 1.08 -18.58 1.18
CA TRP A 69 2.25 -18.75 0.32
C TRP A 69 3.11 -17.49 0.29
N VAL A 70 4.36 -17.66 0.70
CA VAL A 70 5.39 -16.64 0.65
C VAL A 70 6.41 -16.98 -0.44
N MET A 71 6.88 -15.96 -1.15
CA MET A 71 7.86 -16.12 -2.22
C MET A 71 8.99 -15.12 -2.05
N TRP A 72 10.18 -15.45 -2.51
CA TRP A 72 11.36 -14.58 -2.46
C TRP A 72 11.91 -14.33 -3.86
N HIS A 73 12.54 -13.19 -4.04
CA HIS A 73 13.46 -12.93 -5.15
C HIS A 73 14.72 -13.78 -5.01
N ASP A 74 15.48 -13.91 -6.09
CA ASP A 74 16.78 -14.61 -6.08
C ASP A 74 17.81 -13.98 -5.12
N ASN A 75 17.71 -12.67 -4.87
CA ASN A 75 18.54 -11.94 -3.91
C ASN A 75 18.08 -12.12 -2.45
N GLY A 76 17.11 -13.00 -2.20
CA GLY A 76 16.63 -13.35 -0.87
C GLY A 76 15.63 -12.35 -0.26
N VAL A 77 15.28 -11.27 -0.97
CA VAL A 77 14.25 -10.32 -0.53
C VAL A 77 12.86 -10.94 -0.71
N LEU A 78 11.97 -10.75 0.26
CA LEU A 78 10.56 -11.16 0.16
C LEU A 78 9.92 -10.54 -1.10
N MET A 79 9.33 -11.37 -1.95
CA MET A 79 8.72 -10.97 -3.21
C MET A 79 7.21 -10.85 -3.11
N SER A 80 6.52 -11.83 -2.51
CA SER A 80 5.07 -11.75 -2.34
C SER A 80 4.54 -12.61 -1.20
N PHE A 81 3.46 -12.16 -0.59
CA PHE A 81 2.81 -12.79 0.56
C PHE A 81 1.40 -12.24 0.75
N ASP A 82 0.55 -12.94 1.50
CA ASP A 82 -0.74 -12.40 1.95
C ASP A 82 -0.58 -11.79 3.35
N LEU A 83 -1.21 -10.63 3.60
CA LEU A 83 -1.23 -10.03 4.94
C LEU A 83 -2.11 -10.86 5.89
N SER A 84 -1.60 -11.25 7.06
CA SER A 84 -2.39 -11.96 8.07
C SER A 84 -3.31 -11.04 8.89
N THR A 85 -2.99 -9.75 8.93
CA THR A 85 -3.74 -8.70 9.63
C THR A 85 -3.66 -7.40 8.85
N ASP A 86 -4.49 -6.42 9.20
CA ASP A 86 -4.37 -5.07 8.65
C ASP A 86 -2.98 -4.51 8.97
N HIS A 87 -2.29 -3.93 7.99
CA HIS A 87 -0.91 -3.49 8.14
C HIS A 87 -0.65 -2.18 7.41
N GLU A 88 0.19 -1.33 8.00
CA GLU A 88 0.63 -0.09 7.35
C GLU A 88 1.88 -0.38 6.53
N LEU A 89 1.83 -0.08 5.24
CA LEU A 89 2.93 -0.30 4.31
C LEU A 89 3.07 0.92 3.40
N SER A 90 4.25 1.53 3.39
CA SER A 90 4.53 2.76 2.62
C SER A 90 3.52 3.89 2.88
N GLY A 91 3.05 4.04 4.12
CA GLY A 91 2.07 5.05 4.53
C GLY A 91 0.61 4.71 4.17
N HIS A 92 0.34 3.50 3.65
CA HIS A 92 -1.01 3.04 3.34
C HIS A 92 -1.44 1.92 4.28
N ARG A 93 -2.64 2.04 4.87
CA ARG A 93 -3.23 0.98 5.68
C ARG A 93 -3.92 -0.05 4.79
N LEU A 94 -3.23 -1.16 4.52
CA LEU A 94 -3.74 -2.26 3.72
C LEU A 94 -4.50 -3.27 4.59
N PRO A 95 -5.66 -3.78 4.14
CA PRO A 95 -6.42 -4.75 4.92
C PRO A 95 -5.75 -6.13 4.96
N ALA A 96 -6.03 -6.91 5.99
CA ALA A 96 -5.73 -8.34 6.03
C ALA A 96 -6.22 -9.03 4.76
N ARG A 97 -5.51 -10.07 4.32
CA ARG A 97 -5.70 -10.81 3.06
C ARG A 97 -5.36 -10.04 1.78
N THR A 98 -4.72 -8.88 1.89
CA THR A 98 -4.07 -8.25 0.73
C THR A 98 -2.88 -9.08 0.31
N ARG A 99 -2.83 -9.46 -0.97
CA ARG A 99 -1.61 -10.03 -1.57
C ARG A 99 -0.66 -8.87 -1.86
N VAL A 100 0.44 -8.80 -1.14
CA VAL A 100 1.50 -7.80 -1.32
C VAL A 100 2.53 -8.35 -2.30
N PHE A 101 3.05 -7.48 -3.16
CA PHE A 101 4.20 -7.74 -4.02
C PHE A 101 5.25 -6.65 -3.78
N LEU A 102 6.45 -7.08 -3.42
CA LEU A 102 7.59 -6.20 -3.23
C LEU A 102 8.55 -6.30 -4.41
N ASP A 103 9.22 -5.20 -4.75
CA ASP A 103 10.32 -5.20 -5.69
C ASP A 103 11.59 -5.84 -5.10
N ARG A 104 12.65 -5.94 -5.91
CA ARG A 104 13.95 -6.50 -5.48
C ARG A 104 14.64 -5.67 -4.38
N ALA A 105 14.20 -4.43 -4.14
CA ALA A 105 14.67 -3.57 -3.06
C ALA A 105 13.76 -3.64 -1.81
N GLY A 106 12.74 -4.51 -1.82
CA GLY A 106 11.81 -4.69 -0.71
C GLY A 106 10.73 -3.62 -0.62
N ARG A 107 10.55 -2.79 -1.67
CA ARG A 107 9.56 -1.71 -1.70
C ARG A 107 8.23 -2.24 -2.22
N LEU A 108 7.12 -1.71 -1.71
CA LEU A 108 5.80 -2.04 -2.21
C LEU A 108 5.70 -1.68 -3.70
N ALA A 109 5.48 -2.68 -4.54
CA ALA A 109 5.34 -2.52 -5.98
C ALA A 109 3.89 -2.68 -6.42
N HIS A 110 3.21 -3.72 -5.90
CA HIS A 110 1.82 -4.02 -6.24
C HIS A 110 1.06 -4.59 -5.03
N ALA A 111 -0.26 -4.47 -5.06
CA ALA A 111 -1.16 -5.08 -4.11
C ALA A 111 -2.44 -5.60 -4.79
N TRP A 112 -2.88 -6.81 -4.45
CA TRP A 112 -4.23 -7.27 -4.74
C TRP A 112 -5.08 -7.15 -3.50
N LEU A 113 -6.02 -6.21 -3.55
CA LEU A 113 -6.86 -5.85 -2.41
C LEU A 113 -8.04 -6.83 -2.30
N PRO A 114 -8.39 -7.31 -1.11
CA PRO A 114 -9.50 -8.25 -0.90
C PRO A 114 -10.88 -7.58 -1.01
N ARG A 115 -10.92 -6.25 -0.97
CA ARG A 115 -12.11 -5.39 -1.07
C ARG A 115 -11.67 -3.98 -1.48
N ASP A 116 -12.62 -3.17 -1.93
CA ASP A 116 -12.37 -1.76 -2.20
C ASP A 116 -11.71 -1.10 -0.98
N THR A 117 -10.57 -0.46 -1.21
CA THR A 117 -9.71 0.05 -0.15
C THR A 117 -9.23 1.45 -0.51
N ARG A 118 -9.25 2.34 0.47
CA ARG A 118 -8.69 3.68 0.32
C ARG A 118 -7.16 3.61 0.33
N VAL A 119 -6.53 4.14 -0.71
CA VAL A 119 -5.06 4.28 -0.85
C VAL A 119 -4.79 5.75 -1.16
N GLY A 120 -4.25 6.47 -0.16
CA GLY A 120 -4.15 7.93 -0.20
C GLY A 120 -5.52 8.61 -0.42
N PRO A 121 -5.68 9.46 -1.44
CA PRO A 121 -6.93 10.15 -1.71
C PRO A 121 -7.95 9.31 -2.49
N TYR A 122 -7.56 8.16 -3.06
CA TYR A 122 -8.39 7.39 -3.99
C TYR A 122 -8.90 6.09 -3.36
N VAL A 123 -10.07 5.64 -3.83
CA VAL A 123 -10.56 4.28 -3.54
C VAL A 123 -10.12 3.38 -4.68
N CYS A 124 -9.32 2.36 -4.35
CA CYS A 124 -8.86 1.34 -5.27
C CYS A 124 -9.78 0.13 -5.18
N ARG A 125 -10.25 -0.36 -6.31
CA ARG A 125 -11.12 -1.53 -6.41
C ARG A 125 -10.39 -2.78 -5.94
N GLY A 126 -11.07 -3.60 -5.14
CA GLY A 126 -10.58 -4.91 -4.69
C GLY A 126 -11.56 -6.05 -4.98
N GLY A 127 -11.35 -7.19 -4.32
CA GLY A 127 -12.21 -8.39 -4.38
C GLY A 127 -11.82 -9.39 -5.46
N MET A 128 -11.20 -8.93 -6.55
CA MET A 128 -10.58 -9.78 -7.58
C MET A 128 -9.06 -9.63 -7.52
N LYS A 129 -8.31 -10.41 -8.33
CA LYS A 129 -6.86 -10.18 -8.56
C LYS A 129 -6.63 -8.94 -9.42
N ILE A 130 -7.26 -7.84 -9.05
CA ILE A 130 -7.12 -6.51 -9.65
C ILE A 130 -5.89 -5.87 -9.01
N ASP A 131 -5.04 -5.35 -9.87
CA ASP A 131 -3.76 -4.80 -9.47
C ASP A 131 -3.89 -3.34 -9.02
N THR A 132 -3.32 -3.03 -7.86
CA THR A 132 -3.05 -1.66 -7.41
C THR A 132 -1.53 -1.49 -7.35
N ALA A 133 -0.98 -0.64 -8.21
CA ALA A 133 0.46 -0.47 -8.38
C ALA A 133 0.97 0.80 -7.71
N PHE A 134 2.23 0.78 -7.28
CA PHE A 134 2.89 1.84 -6.55
C PHE A 134 4.17 2.29 -7.26
N HIS A 135 4.54 3.56 -7.06
CA HIS A 135 5.84 4.09 -7.42
C HIS A 135 6.89 3.69 -6.36
N PRO A 136 8.19 3.79 -6.67
CA PRO A 136 9.25 3.43 -5.72
C PRO A 136 9.25 4.24 -4.42
N ASP A 137 8.64 5.42 -4.39
CA ASP A 137 8.46 6.26 -3.19
C ASP A 137 7.22 5.87 -2.35
N GLY A 138 6.47 4.85 -2.78
CA GLY A 138 5.25 4.38 -2.13
C GLY A 138 3.98 5.13 -2.54
N SER A 139 4.08 6.16 -3.39
CA SER A 139 2.90 6.85 -3.94
C SER A 139 2.13 5.95 -4.90
N LEU A 140 0.82 6.19 -5.03
CA LEU A 140 -0.03 5.40 -5.93
C LEU A 140 0.35 5.66 -7.39
N LYS A 141 0.62 4.59 -8.14
CA LYS A 141 1.02 4.63 -9.55
C LYS A 141 -0.12 4.28 -10.50
N ALA A 142 -0.84 3.21 -10.22
CA ALA A 142 -1.97 2.80 -11.04
C ALA A 142 -3.04 2.10 -10.21
N PHE A 143 -4.30 2.34 -10.53
CA PHE A 143 -5.42 1.69 -9.86
C PHE A 143 -6.67 1.64 -10.75
N PHE A 144 -7.61 0.79 -10.36
CA PHE A 144 -8.92 0.71 -10.97
C PHE A 144 -9.93 1.28 -9.96
N PRO A 145 -10.69 2.32 -10.29
CA PRO A 145 -11.68 2.83 -9.34
C PRO A 145 -12.97 2.00 -9.36
N PRO A 146 -13.73 2.01 -8.24
CA PRO A 146 -15.06 1.40 -8.21
C PRO A 146 -16.10 2.19 -9.03
N ASP A 147 -15.95 3.51 -9.11
CA ASP A 147 -16.86 4.46 -9.75
C ASP A 147 -16.07 5.50 -10.55
N ASP A 148 -16.70 6.13 -11.55
CA ASP A 148 -16.11 7.25 -12.27
C ASP A 148 -15.66 8.33 -11.28
N LEU A 149 -14.50 8.94 -11.50
CA LEU A 149 -14.00 9.99 -10.63
C LEU A 149 -13.23 11.08 -11.37
N VAL A 150 -13.18 12.27 -10.79
CA VAL A 150 -12.51 13.43 -11.37
C VAL A 150 -11.10 13.55 -10.81
N ILE A 151 -10.09 13.58 -11.69
CA ILE A 151 -8.69 13.88 -11.35
C ILE A 151 -8.20 14.98 -12.28
N ASP A 152 -7.63 16.06 -11.72
CA ASP A 152 -7.13 17.20 -12.49
C ASP A 152 -8.15 17.77 -13.51
N GLY A 153 -9.45 17.72 -13.17
CA GLY A 153 -10.54 18.19 -14.03
C GLY A 153 -11.01 17.21 -15.11
N VAL A 154 -10.45 15.99 -15.17
CA VAL A 154 -10.83 14.93 -16.11
C VAL A 154 -11.70 13.89 -15.39
N THR A 155 -12.91 13.64 -15.89
CA THR A 155 -13.73 12.51 -15.43
C THR A 155 -13.18 11.22 -16.02
N CYS A 156 -12.51 10.42 -15.20
CA CYS A 156 -11.96 9.13 -15.57
C CYS A 156 -13.02 8.03 -15.43
N GLU A 157 -13.07 7.15 -16.43
CA GLU A 157 -13.99 6.00 -16.48
C GLU A 157 -13.60 4.94 -15.44
N ALA A 158 -14.57 4.43 -14.69
CA ALA A 158 -14.42 3.21 -13.92
C ALA A 158 -14.43 1.99 -14.84
N SER A 159 -13.35 1.22 -14.75
CA SER A 159 -13.17 0.02 -15.52
C SER A 159 -12.43 -1.03 -14.70
N VAL A 160 -12.52 -2.30 -15.10
CA VAL A 160 -11.62 -3.37 -14.64
C VAL A 160 -10.57 -3.72 -15.69
N PHE A 161 -10.62 -3.05 -16.85
CA PHE A 161 -9.71 -3.28 -17.99
C PHE A 161 -8.76 -2.10 -18.22
N HIS A 162 -9.18 -0.88 -17.88
CA HIS A 162 -8.41 0.34 -18.08
C HIS A 162 -8.11 0.98 -16.72
N PRO A 163 -6.89 0.83 -16.18
CA PRO A 163 -6.53 1.51 -14.94
C PRO A 163 -6.28 2.99 -15.19
N ILE A 164 -6.45 3.78 -14.13
CA ILE A 164 -5.95 5.15 -14.04
C ILE A 164 -4.49 5.09 -13.61
N TYR A 165 -3.62 5.75 -14.36
CA TYR A 165 -2.21 5.93 -14.05
C TYR A 165 -1.94 7.34 -13.53
N LEU A 166 -1.10 7.44 -12.51
CA LEU A 166 -0.72 8.67 -11.86
C LEU A 166 0.79 8.89 -11.94
N HIS A 167 1.17 10.17 -11.99
CA HIS A 167 2.55 10.60 -11.71
C HIS A 167 2.87 10.42 -10.22
N PRO A 168 4.16 10.38 -9.81
CA PRO A 168 4.53 10.24 -8.39
C PRO A 168 3.95 11.33 -7.47
N ASN A 169 3.63 12.50 -8.01
CA ASN A 169 2.97 13.59 -7.27
C ASN A 169 1.44 13.42 -7.14
N GLY A 170 0.88 12.28 -7.59
CA GLY A 170 -0.55 11.97 -7.52
C GLY A 170 -1.41 12.59 -8.63
N ARG A 171 -0.81 13.31 -9.58
CA ARG A 171 -1.51 13.92 -10.72
C ARG A 171 -1.82 12.89 -11.79
N LEU A 172 -2.87 13.16 -12.58
CA LEU A 172 -3.27 12.28 -13.67
C LEU A 172 -2.16 12.17 -14.73
N TRP A 173 -1.74 10.95 -15.04
CA TRP A 173 -0.87 10.67 -16.18
C TRP A 173 -1.67 10.12 -17.34
N LYS A 174 -2.39 9.01 -17.13
CA LYS A 174 -3.15 8.35 -18.19
C LYS A 174 -4.45 7.77 -17.64
N ALA A 175 -5.54 7.92 -18.37
CA ALA A 175 -6.81 7.26 -18.08
C ALA A 175 -7.65 7.15 -19.33
N ARG A 176 -8.73 6.37 -19.25
CA ARG A 176 -9.84 6.43 -20.20
C ARG A 176 -10.85 7.46 -19.71
N VAL A 177 -11.33 8.34 -20.58
CA VAL A 177 -12.26 9.43 -20.20
C VAL A 177 -13.70 8.95 -20.23
N ALA A 178 -14.49 9.24 -19.20
CA ALA A 178 -15.89 8.84 -19.11
C ALA A 178 -16.82 9.73 -19.97
N VAL A 179 -16.41 10.98 -20.20
CA VAL A 179 -17.14 11.99 -20.96
C VAL A 179 -16.20 12.72 -21.90
N ASP A 180 -16.76 13.40 -22.90
CA ASP A 180 -16.00 14.29 -23.77
C ASP A 180 -15.28 15.36 -22.92
N VAL A 181 -13.98 15.54 -23.14
CA VAL A 181 -13.15 16.48 -22.39
C VAL A 181 -12.18 17.22 -23.31
N ILE A 182 -11.96 18.51 -23.02
CA ILE A 182 -10.96 19.33 -23.69
C ILE A 182 -9.78 19.52 -22.74
N ALA A 183 -8.61 19.00 -23.10
CA ALA A 183 -7.36 19.19 -22.36
C ALA A 183 -6.32 19.93 -23.19
N GLY A 184 -5.97 21.14 -22.75
CA GLY A 184 -5.22 22.09 -23.58
C GLY A 184 -5.99 22.43 -24.85
N GLU A 185 -5.39 22.15 -26.01
CA GLU A 185 -6.00 22.36 -27.33
C GLU A 185 -6.61 21.08 -27.93
N ARG A 186 -6.60 19.97 -27.19
CA ARG A 186 -7.05 18.66 -27.69
C ARG A 186 -8.42 18.30 -27.15
N HIS A 187 -9.26 17.75 -28.03
CA HIS A 187 -10.54 17.15 -27.68
C HIS A 187 -10.40 15.62 -27.58
N TYR A 188 -10.94 15.06 -26.51
CA TYR A 188 -10.98 13.63 -26.24
C TYR A 188 -12.44 13.22 -26.12
N ALA A 189 -12.89 12.29 -26.96
CA ALA A 189 -14.24 11.76 -26.90
C ALA A 189 -14.38 10.77 -25.73
N ALA A 190 -15.59 10.62 -25.18
CA ALA A 190 -15.91 9.58 -24.20
C ALA A 190 -15.42 8.20 -24.66
N GLY A 191 -14.77 7.46 -23.75
CA GLY A 191 -14.17 6.16 -23.99
C GLY A 191 -12.79 6.19 -24.67
N SER A 192 -12.22 7.37 -24.95
CA SER A 192 -10.85 7.48 -25.46
C SER A 192 -9.80 7.53 -24.34
N ASP A 193 -8.57 7.13 -24.67
CA ASP A 193 -7.43 7.30 -23.77
C ASP A 193 -6.95 8.76 -23.80
N ILE A 194 -6.75 9.34 -22.62
CA ILE A 194 -6.04 10.61 -22.42
C ILE A 194 -4.68 10.34 -21.78
N GLU A 195 -3.65 11.06 -22.23
CA GLU A 195 -2.33 11.06 -21.61
C GLU A 195 -1.86 12.51 -21.42
N LEU A 196 -1.51 12.85 -20.18
CA LEU A 196 -1.10 14.19 -19.75
C LEU A 196 0.37 14.16 -19.30
N SER A 197 1.19 15.03 -19.90
CA SER A 197 2.56 15.24 -19.47
C SER A 197 2.59 15.94 -18.10
N GLY A 198 3.61 15.63 -17.28
CA GLY A 198 3.72 16.10 -15.89
C GLY A 198 3.96 17.61 -15.68
N SER A 199 3.60 18.49 -16.61
CA SER A 199 3.69 19.96 -16.49
C SER A 199 2.56 20.67 -17.27
N PRO A 200 2.05 21.85 -16.82
CA PRO A 200 0.73 22.40 -17.23
C PRO A 200 0.70 23.00 -18.66
N PRO A 201 -0.49 23.31 -19.27
CA PRO A 201 -1.72 23.77 -18.63
C PRO A 201 -2.96 22.86 -18.78
N TYR A 202 -3.86 23.00 -17.81
CA TYR A 202 -4.97 22.12 -17.49
C TYR A 202 -6.17 22.21 -18.46
N PRO A 203 -6.96 21.14 -18.58
CA PRO A 203 -8.30 21.18 -19.18
C PRO A 203 -9.22 22.17 -18.45
N THR A 204 -9.93 23.01 -19.21
CA THR A 204 -11.11 23.73 -18.71
C THR A 204 -12.36 22.93 -19.05
N VAL A 205 -13.13 22.55 -18.03
CA VAL A 205 -14.48 21.99 -18.20
C VAL A 205 -15.38 23.12 -18.71
N ARG A 206 -15.98 22.94 -19.89
CA ARG A 206 -17.02 23.83 -20.42
C ARG A 206 -18.40 23.25 -20.14
#